data_AF-A0A662V4J2-F1
#
_entry.id   AF-A0A662V4J2-F1
#
_cell.length_a   1.000
_cell.length_b   1.000
_cell.length_c   1.000
_cell.angle_alpha   90.00
_cell.angle_beta   90.00
_cell.angle_gamma   90.00
#
_symmetry.space_group_name_H-M   'P 1'
#
loop_
_entity.id
_entity.type
_entity.pdbx_description
1 polymer ?
#
loop_
_entity_poly.entity_id
_entity_poly.type
_entity_poly.pdbx_seq_one_letter_code
_entity_poly.pdbx_strand_id
1 'polypeptide(L)' 'MIPPLRNIDKYTWMIDSDYKECMQVPVIIFADDYLLRKMEEDLTLVQAVNVSCL' A
#
# COMPACT_ATOMS: atom_id res chain seq x y z
N MET A 1 9.87 -0.61 -7.37
CA MET A 1 10.21 -0.26 -5.96
C MET A 1 8.96 -0.53 -5.14
N ILE A 2 9.09 -1.19 -4.00
CA ILE A 2 7.98 -1.50 -3.09
C ILE A 2 7.54 -0.19 -2.41
N PRO A 3 6.24 0.17 -2.42
CA PRO A 3 5.76 1.36 -1.72
C PRO A 3 6.03 1.30 -0.20
N PRO A 4 6.31 2.43 0.47
CA PRO A 4 6.49 2.45 1.92
C PRO A 4 5.18 2.13 2.63
N LEU A 5 5.24 1.22 3.60
CA LEU A 5 4.10 0.78 4.40
C LEU A 5 4.19 1.34 5.82
N ARG A 6 3.19 2.11 6.23
CA ARG A 6 3.01 2.61 7.59
C ARG A 6 2.00 1.75 8.34
N ASN A 7 2.41 1.10 9.42
CA ASN A 7 1.47 0.38 10.29
C ASN A 7 0.59 1.39 11.03
N ILE A 8 -0.74 1.23 10.95
CA ILE A 8 -1.70 2.08 11.65
C ILE A 8 -2.61 1.31 12.62
N ASP A 9 -2.69 -0.02 12.48
CA ASP A 9 -3.31 -0.94 13.44
C ASP A 9 -2.76 -2.38 13.25
N LYS A 10 -3.13 -3.30 14.13
CA LYS A 10 -2.68 -4.70 14.17
C LYS A 10 -2.76 -5.44 12.82
N TYR A 11 -3.77 -5.12 12.02
CA TYR A 11 -3.98 -5.72 10.69
C TYR A 11 -4.20 -4.66 9.62
N THR A 12 -3.74 -3.43 9.85
CA THR A 12 -4.03 -2.30 8.96
C THR A 12 -2.77 -1.51 8.69
N TRP A 13 -2.50 -1.35 7.39
CA TRP A 13 -1.33 -0.67 6.87
C TRP A 13 -1.77 0.42 5.91
N MET A 14 -0.93 1.43 5.76
CA MET A 14 -1.21 2.55 4.88
C MET A 14 0.00 2.88 4.01
N ILE A 15 -0.25 3.22 2.75
CA ILE A 15 0.70 3.92 1.89
C ILE A 15 0.23 5.36 1.81
N ASP A 16 1.06 6.29 2.31
CA ASP A 16 0.75 7.72 2.29
C ASP A 16 0.62 8.24 0.84
N SER A 17 -0.29 9.19 0.63
CA SER A 17 -0.61 9.73 -0.70
C SER A 17 0.50 10.63 -1.30
N ASP A 18 1.53 10.96 -0.54
CA ASP A 18 2.70 11.70 -1.01
C ASP A 18 3.76 10.80 -1.67
N TYR A 19 3.61 9.48 -1.61
CA TYR A 19 4.55 8.53 -2.21
C TYR A 19 4.68 8.69 -3.73
N LYS A 20 3.57 9.01 -4.43
CA LYS A 20 3.55 9.21 -5.88
C LYS A 20 2.68 10.40 -6.22
N GLU A 21 3.21 11.35 -7.01
CA GLU A 21 2.60 12.65 -7.31
C GLU A 21 1.14 12.60 -7.78
N CYS A 22 0.74 11.55 -8.52
CA CYS A 22 -0.63 11.43 -9.02
C CYS A 22 -1.67 10.95 -7.99
N MET A 23 -1.24 10.45 -6.82
CA MET A 23 -2.16 9.88 -5.84
C MET A 23 -3.09 10.97 -5.30
N GLN A 24 -4.39 10.73 -5.37
CA GLN A 24 -5.40 11.64 -4.82
C GLN A 24 -5.79 11.29 -3.38
N VAL A 25 -5.56 10.03 -2.99
CA VAL A 25 -5.94 9.45 -1.70
C VAL A 25 -4.90 8.44 -1.22
N PRO A 26 -4.76 8.19 0.09
CA PRO A 26 -3.90 7.12 0.60
C PRO A 26 -4.48 5.74 0.27
N VAL A 27 -3.63 4.71 0.29
CA VAL A 27 -4.05 3.30 0.17
C VAL A 27 -4.13 2.69 1.57
N ILE A 28 -5.24 2.03 1.89
CA ILE A 28 -5.40 1.24 3.13
C ILE A 28 -5.38 -0.24 2.79
N ILE A 29 -4.56 -1.01 3.49
CA ILE A 29 -4.35 -2.45 3.29
C ILE A 29 -4.74 -3.18 4.57
N PHE A 30 -5.57 -4.21 4.42
CA PHE A 30 -5.95 -5.09 5.52
C PHE A 30 -5.25 -6.44 5.38
N ALA A 31 -4.23 -6.67 6.21
CA ALA A 31 -3.40 -7.85 6.15
C ALA A 31 -2.65 -8.08 7.47
N ASP A 32 -2.41 -9.34 7.80
CA ASP A 32 -1.35 -9.72 8.74
C ASP A 32 0.02 -9.73 8.03
N ASP A 33 1.09 -9.94 8.79
CA ASP A 33 2.46 -9.91 8.26
C ASP A 33 2.71 -10.98 7.18
N TYR A 34 2.03 -12.14 7.25
CA TYR A 34 2.22 -13.21 6.28
C TYR A 34 1.61 -12.83 4.93
N LEU A 35 0.37 -12.32 4.94
CA LEU A 35 -0.31 -11.84 3.73
C LEU A 35 0.38 -10.61 3.15
N LEU A 36 0.85 -9.69 3.99
CA LEU A 36 1.55 -8.48 3.53
C LEU A 36 2.83 -8.83 2.78
N ARG A 37 3.63 -9.78 3.31
CA ARG A 37 4.81 -10.31 2.62
C ARG A 37 4.50 -10.90 1.25
N LYS A 38 3.35 -11.54 1.09
CA LYS A 38 2.92 -12.05 -0.22
C LYS A 38 2.63 -10.95 -1.23
N MET A 39 2.07 -9.82 -0.78
CA MET A 39 1.85 -8.66 -1.65
C MET A 39 3.15 -7.94 -2.05
N GLU A 40 4.23 -8.09 -1.27
CA GLU A 40 5.56 -7.58 -1.59
C GLU A 40 6.30 -8.45 -2.63
N GLU A 41 5.89 -9.71 -2.81
CA GLU A 41 6.48 -10.64 -3.78
C GLU A 41 6.02 -10.36 -5.23
N ASP A 42 4.96 -9.57 -5.42
CA ASP A 42 4.42 -9.21 -6.73
C ASP A 42 4.13 -7.69 -6.88
N LEU A 43 3.26 -7.31 -7.82
CA LEU A 43 2.94 -5.91 -8.11
C LEU A 43 1.68 -5.40 -7.39
N THR A 44 1.10 -6.15 -6.47
CA THR A 44 -0.17 -5.82 -5.79
C THR A 44 -0.14 -4.42 -5.17
N LEU A 45 0.90 -4.09 -4.40
CA LEU A 45 1.02 -2.77 -3.75
C LEU A 45 1.19 -1.63 -4.77
N VAL A 46 1.92 -1.89 -5.85
CA VAL A 46 2.12 -0.90 -6.94
C VAL A 46 0.81 -0.66 -7.70
N GLN A 47 0.03 -1.71 -7.93
CA GLN A 47 -1.27 -1.59 -8.57
C GLN A 47 -2.25 -0.80 -7.70
N ALA A 48 -2.28 -1.03 -6.38
CA ALA A 48 -3.10 -0.24 -5.46
C ALA A 48 -2.72 1.25 -5.48
N VAL A 49 -1.42 1.57 -5.50
CA VAL A 49 -0.95 2.95 -5.70
C VAL A 49 -1.43 3.53 -7.04
N ASN A 50 -1.39 2.75 -8.13
CA ASN A 50 -1.88 3.24 -9.43
C ASN A 50 -3.39 3.49 -9.43
N VAL A 51 -4.18 2.68 -8.72
CA VAL A 51 -5.63 2.88 -8.55
C VAL A 51 -5.91 4.19 -7.80
N SER A 52 -5.11 4.52 -6.78
CA SER A 52 -5.28 5.77 -6.02
C SER A 52 -4.98 7.06 -6.82
N CYS A 53 -4.51 6.95 -8.06
CA CYS A 53 -4.35 8.08 -8.98
C CYS A 53 -5.59 8.37 -9.84
N LEU A 54 -6.63 7.53 -9.78
CA LEU A 54 -7.89 7.66 -10.52
C LEU A 54 -8.97 8.29 -9.63
#